data_AF-A0AA88J168-F1
#
_entry.id   AF-A0AA88J168-F1
#
_cell.length_a   1.000
_cell.length_b   1.000
_cell.length_c   1.000
_cell.angle_alpha   90.00
_cell.angle_beta   90.00
_cell.angle_gamma   90.00
#
_symmetry.space_group_name_H-M   'P 1'
#
loop_
_entity.id
_entity.type
_entity.pdbx_description
1 polymer ?
#
loop_
_entity_poly.entity_id
_entity_poly.type
_entity_poly.pdbx_seq_one_letter_code
_entity_poly.pdbx_strand_id
1 'polypeptide(L)'
;MTPTKKAIKEAKGMSKYPFTGRVWQFQNQKNFHIPQMKEYDGTTDPIGFLHLFYQVMILETTDDDLLCKVYPRMLTGAATIWFNQLEP
;
A
#
# COMPACT_ATOMS: atom_id res chain seq x y z
N MET A 1 15.67 -16.16 -13.11
CA MET A 1 15.91 -14.83 -13.74
C MET A 1 16.45 -13.90 -12.67
N THR A 2 17.61 -13.28 -12.91
CA THR A 2 18.26 -12.35 -11.98
C THR A 2 17.58 -10.96 -12.07
N PRO A 3 17.25 -10.30 -10.95
CA PRO A 3 16.63 -8.98 -11.01
C PRO A 3 17.55 -7.94 -11.65
N THR A 4 16.99 -7.07 -12.49
CA THR A 4 17.73 -6.00 -13.14
C THR A 4 18.11 -4.89 -12.15
N LYS A 5 19.22 -4.19 -12.39
CA LYS A 5 19.68 -3.07 -11.54
C LYS A 5 18.62 -1.97 -11.34
N LYS A 6 17.69 -1.82 -12.28
CA LYS A 6 16.54 -0.92 -12.21
C LYS A 6 15.53 -1.38 -11.14
N ALA A 7 15.16 -2.66 -11.15
CA ALA A 7 14.29 -3.24 -10.13
C ALA A 7 14.92 -3.17 -8.72
N ILE A 8 16.25 -3.31 -8.61
CA ILE A 8 16.96 -3.15 -7.32
C ILE A 8 16.92 -1.70 -6.83
N LYS A 9 16.99 -0.71 -7.73
CA LYS A 9 16.91 0.72 -7.38
C LYS A 9 15.48 1.13 -7.02
N GLU A 10 14.48 0.62 -7.74
CA GLU A 10 13.06 0.80 -7.43
C GLU A 10 12.69 0.13 -6.10
N ALA A 11 13.21 -1.08 -5.83
CA ALA A 11 13.08 -1.77 -4.55
C ALA A 11 13.74 -1.00 -3.39
N LYS A 12 14.87 -0.32 -3.63
CA LYS A 12 15.50 0.57 -2.63
C LYS A 12 14.65 1.81 -2.32
N GLY A 13 13.88 2.34 -3.27
CA GLY A 13 12.87 3.37 -3.01
C GLY A 13 11.64 2.83 -2.26
N MET A 14 11.30 1.56 -2.50
CA MET A 14 10.23 0.82 -1.82
C MET A 14 10.60 0.29 -0.43
N SER A 15 11.88 0.30 -0.04
CA SER A 15 12.37 -0.09 1.30
C SER A 15 11.86 0.78 2.46
N LYS A 16 10.98 1.75 2.19
CA LYS A 16 10.39 2.66 3.18
C LYS A 16 9.07 2.16 3.78
N TYR A 17 8.38 1.21 3.17
CA TYR A 17 7.12 0.74 3.74
C TYR A 17 7.33 -0.41 4.73
N PRO A 18 6.57 -0.43 5.84
CA PRO A 18 6.71 -1.35 6.96
C PRO A 18 6.08 -2.70 6.65
N PHE A 19 6.54 -3.35 5.60
CA PHE A 19 5.99 -4.63 5.17
C PHE A 19 7.05 -5.71 5.09
N THR A 20 6.66 -6.91 5.53
CA THR A 20 7.46 -8.12 5.34
C THR A 20 7.59 -8.47 3.86
N GLY A 21 8.55 -9.34 3.52
CA GLY A 21 8.78 -9.80 2.15
C GLY A 21 7.53 -10.43 1.49
N ARG A 22 6.60 -10.98 2.29
CA ARG A 22 5.36 -11.60 1.82
C ARG A 22 4.49 -10.62 1.03
N VAL A 23 4.16 -9.47 1.63
CA VAL A 23 3.34 -8.42 1.01
C VAL A 23 4.05 -7.83 -0.21
N TRP A 24 5.37 -7.67 -0.13
CA TRP A 24 6.17 -7.14 -1.23
C TRP A 24 6.18 -8.03 -2.47
N GLN A 25 6.37 -9.33 -2.25
CA GLN A 25 6.48 -10.32 -3.30
C GLN A 25 5.11 -10.77 -3.83
N PHE A 26 4.02 -10.34 -3.19
CA PHE A 26 2.68 -10.63 -3.65
C PHE A 26 2.49 -10.18 -5.10
N GLN A 27 2.13 -11.12 -5.98
CA GLN A 27 1.93 -10.85 -7.38
C GLN A 27 0.54 -10.24 -7.57
N ASN A 28 0.51 -9.00 -8.06
CA ASN A 28 -0.75 -8.33 -8.38
C ASN A 28 -1.50 -9.15 -9.45
N GLN A 29 -2.82 -9.21 -9.33
CA GLN A 29 -3.66 -9.80 -10.37
C GLN A 29 -3.57 -8.96 -11.65
N LYS A 30 -3.63 -9.61 -12.82
CA LYS A 30 -3.38 -8.96 -14.13
C LYS A 30 -4.32 -7.80 -14.46
N ASN A 31 -5.50 -7.72 -13.83
CA ASN A 31 -6.52 -6.71 -14.08
C ASN A 31 -6.89 -5.91 -12.81
N PHE A 32 -6.00 -5.85 -11.83
CA PHE A 32 -6.25 -5.11 -10.60
C PHE A 32 -6.26 -3.60 -10.86
N HIS A 33 -7.34 -2.92 -10.50
CA HIS A 33 -7.43 -1.47 -10.56
C HIS A 33 -7.25 -0.89 -9.16
N ILE A 34 -6.46 0.18 -9.08
CA ILE A 34 -6.35 0.93 -7.83
C ILE A 34 -7.52 1.90 -7.80
N PRO A 35 -8.42 1.77 -6.82
CA PRO A 35 -9.58 2.63 -6.75
C PRO A 35 -9.18 4.08 -6.49
N GLN A 36 -10.00 5.00 -7.01
CA GLN A 36 -9.84 6.42 -6.73
C GLN A 36 -10.56 6.78 -5.43
N MET A 37 -9.82 7.35 -4.49
CA MET A 37 -10.30 7.72 -3.17
C MET A 37 -9.56 8.99 -2.74
N LYS A 38 -10.19 9.82 -1.89
CA LYS A 38 -9.48 10.91 -1.23
C LYS A 38 -8.40 10.31 -0.33
N GLU A 39 -7.17 10.84 -0.44
CA GLU A 39 -6.06 10.42 0.41
C GLU A 39 -6.28 10.84 1.89
N TYR A 40 -5.75 10.04 2.80
CA TYR A 40 -5.73 10.27 4.24
C TYR A 40 -4.47 11.01 4.66
N ASP A 41 -4.63 12.19 5.23
CA ASP A 41 -3.54 13.03 5.72
C ASP A 41 -3.22 12.85 7.21
N GLY A 42 -4.01 12.05 7.92
CA GLY A 42 -3.88 11.84 9.36
C GLY A 42 -4.80 12.73 10.22
N THR A 43 -5.66 13.56 9.62
CA THR A 43 -6.46 14.56 10.36
C THR A 43 -7.92 14.15 10.59
N THR A 44 -8.43 13.19 9.82
CA THR A 44 -9.80 12.66 9.97
C THR A 44 -9.82 11.36 10.78
N ASP A 45 -11.02 10.85 11.10
CA ASP A 45 -11.19 9.57 11.79
C ASP A 45 -10.48 8.42 11.05
N PRO A 46 -9.44 7.80 11.63
CA PRO A 46 -8.71 6.71 10.99
C PRO A 46 -9.54 5.45 10.81
N ILE A 47 -10.50 5.17 11.71
CA ILE A 47 -11.33 3.96 11.64
C ILE A 47 -12.34 4.09 10.50
N GLY A 48 -13.03 5.23 10.41
CA GLY A 48 -13.91 5.54 9.29
C GLY A 48 -13.18 5.52 7.94
N PHE A 49 -11.95 6.07 7.88
CA PHE A 49 -11.14 6.00 6.68
C PHE A 49 -10.81 4.55 6.27
N LEU A 50 -10.38 3.73 7.23
CA LEU A 50 -10.07 2.33 6.99
C LEU A 50 -11.29 1.55 6.50
N HIS A 51 -12.46 1.75 7.10
CA HIS A 51 -13.71 1.13 6.63
C HIS A 51 -14.05 1.53 5.20
N LEU A 52 -13.93 2.82 4.86
CA LEU A 52 -14.18 3.30 3.51
C LEU A 52 -13.18 2.69 2.51
N PHE A 53 -11.91 2.59 2.89
CA PHE A 53 -10.89 1.91 2.08
C PHE A 53 -11.26 0.45 1.81
N TYR A 54 -11.64 -0.31 2.85
CA TYR A 54 -12.08 -1.70 2.71
C TYR A 54 -13.33 -1.83 1.82
N GLN A 55 -14.34 -0.99 2.01
CA GLN A 55 -15.57 -1.00 1.20
C GLN A 55 -15.30 -0.78 -0.28
N VAL A 56 -14.32 0.06 -0.60
CA VAL A 56 -13.94 0.35 -1.98
C VAL A 56 -13.08 -0.79 -2.55
N MET A 57 -12.13 -1.31 -1.77
CA MET A 57 -11.22 -2.37 -2.21
C MET A 57 -11.88 -3.74 -2.37
N ILE A 58 -12.95 -4.05 -1.63
CA ILE A 58 -13.62 -5.36 -1.68
C ILE A 58 -14.11 -5.74 -3.09
N LEU A 59 -14.31 -4.74 -3.96
CA LEU A 59 -14.71 -4.93 -5.36
C LEU A 59 -13.53 -5.40 -6.24
N GLU A 60 -12.30 -5.09 -5.83
CA GLU A 60 -11.07 -5.43 -6.55
C GLU A 60 -10.36 -6.63 -5.94
N THR A 61 -10.40 -6.78 -4.61
CA THR A 61 -9.75 -7.88 -3.90
C THR A 61 -10.26 -8.03 -2.47
N THR A 62 -10.21 -9.26 -1.96
CA THR A 62 -10.35 -9.58 -0.54
C THR A 62 -9.05 -10.15 0.05
N ASP A 63 -7.93 -10.03 -0.68
CA ASP A 63 -6.63 -10.53 -0.26
C ASP A 63 -5.90 -9.48 0.58
N ASP A 64 -5.62 -9.81 1.84
CA ASP A 64 -4.97 -8.92 2.80
C ASP A 64 -3.58 -8.46 2.33
N ASP A 65 -2.82 -9.32 1.64
CA ASP A 65 -1.48 -8.96 1.16
C ASP A 65 -1.58 -7.87 0.07
N LEU A 66 -2.59 -7.95 -0.80
CA LEU A 66 -2.84 -6.91 -1.81
C LEU A 66 -3.42 -5.63 -1.20
N LEU A 67 -4.33 -5.76 -0.22
CA LEU A 67 -4.89 -4.63 0.52
C LEU A 67 -3.77 -3.82 1.21
N CYS A 68 -2.90 -4.50 1.95
CA CYS A 68 -1.73 -3.89 2.60
C CYS A 68 -0.83 -3.21 1.56
N LYS A 69 -0.54 -3.86 0.44
CA LYS A 69 0.33 -3.30 -0.60
C LYS A 69 -0.22 -2.03 -1.25
N VAL A 70 -1.54 -1.87 -1.30
CA VAL A 70 -2.21 -0.72 -1.94
C VAL A 70 -2.46 0.42 -0.96
N TYR A 71 -2.67 0.12 0.32
CA TYR A 71 -2.96 1.09 1.37
C TYR A 71 -2.03 2.32 1.40
N PRO A 72 -0.70 2.21 1.19
CA PRO A 72 0.17 3.40 1.25
C PRO A 72 -0.11 4.43 0.15
N ARG A 73 -0.76 4.03 -0.95
CA ARG A 73 -1.23 4.95 -2.01
C ARG A 73 -2.38 5.85 -1.53
N MET A 74 -3.03 5.46 -0.44
CA MET A 74 -4.14 6.17 0.15
C MET A 74 -3.70 7.14 1.24
N LEU A 75 -2.38 7.30 1.45
CA LEU A 75 -1.81 8.18 2.47
C LEU A 75 -1.17 9.40 1.84
N THR A 76 -1.28 10.53 2.51
CA THR A 76 -0.65 11.79 2.11
C THR A 76 -0.10 12.54 3.31
N GLY A 77 0.72 13.56 3.05
CA GLY A 77 1.24 14.47 4.09
C GLY A 77 1.88 13.74 5.28
N ALA A 78 1.41 14.08 6.49
CA ALA A 78 1.94 13.54 7.73
C ALA A 78 1.72 12.03 7.89
N ALA A 79 0.60 11.49 7.38
CA ALA A 79 0.31 10.06 7.44
C ALA A 79 1.33 9.23 6.63
N THR A 80 1.75 9.71 5.46
CA THR A 80 2.81 9.04 4.68
C THR A 80 4.14 9.01 5.43
N ILE A 81 4.48 10.09 6.14
CA ILE A 81 5.73 10.16 6.92
C ILE A 81 5.68 9.17 8.08
N TRP A 82 4.60 9.19 8.86
CA TRP A 82 4.39 8.26 9.97
C TRP A 82 4.44 6.80 9.50
N PHE A 83 3.72 6.46 8.43
CA PHE A 83 3.63 5.10 7.93
C PHE A 83 5.00 4.54 7.50
N ASN A 84 5.84 5.38 6.89
CA ASN A 84 7.20 4.99 6.48
C ASN A 84 8.19 4.82 7.65
N GLN A 85 7.81 5.15 8.88
CA GLN A 85 8.64 4.99 10.08
C GLN A 85 8.29 3.73 10.88
N LEU A 86 7.21 3.03 10.52
CA LEU A 86 6.82 1.79 11.18
C LEU A 86 7.83 0.66 10.88
N GLU A 87 7.94 -0.30 11.79
CA GLU A 87 8.71 -1.53 11.56
C GLU A 87 7.83 -2.58 10.85
N PRO A 88 8.42 -3.48 10.03
CA PRO A 88 7.69 -4.58 9.37
C PRO A 88 7.04 -5.61 10.30
#